data_AF-A0A8H6J3G7-F1
#
_entry.id   AF-A0A8H6J3G7-F1
#
_cell.length_a   1.000
_cell.length_b   1.000
_cell.length_c   1.000
_cell.angle_alpha   90.00
_cell.angle_beta   90.00
_cell.angle_gamma   90.00
#
_symmetry.space_group_name_H-M   'P 1'
#
loop_
_entity.id
_entity.type
_entity.pdbx_description
1 polymer ?
#
loop_
_entity_poly.entity_id
_entity_poly.type
_entity_poly.pdbx_seq_one_letter_code
_entity_poly.pdbx_strand_id
1 'polypeptide(L)' 'MTSPTRVDPQVTASLAATLPSNTSIYNLPLITWGSKTYVVEEQLSRKRSRGRSSWIKDHGVFLVEVSPTLQPLLTL' A
#
# COMPACT_ATOMS: atom_id res chain seq x y z
N MET A 1 -0.80 22.61 15.14
CA MET A 1 -1.34 22.51 13.76
C MET A 1 -0.47 21.53 13.00
N THR A 2 -0.87 20.26 12.90
CA THR A 2 -0.14 19.27 12.10
C THR A 2 -0.38 19.60 10.62
N SER A 3 0.69 19.93 9.89
CA SER A 3 0.66 20.05 8.42
C SER A 3 -0.04 18.82 7.85
N PRO A 4 -0.90 18.95 6.82
CA PRO A 4 -1.46 17.77 6.16
C PRO A 4 -0.28 16.89 5.73
N THR A 5 -0.24 15.66 6.24
CA THR A 5 0.82 14.71 5.92
C THR A 5 0.79 14.52 4.41
N ARG A 6 1.85 14.97 3.73
CA ARG A 6 1.94 14.83 2.28
C ARG A 6 2.01 13.33 1.95
N VAL A 7 1.19 12.90 1.01
CA VAL A 7 1.09 11.48 0.61
C VAL A 7 2.32 11.07 -0.20
N ASP A 8 2.82 11.94 -1.06
CA ASP A 8 3.97 11.67 -1.95
C ASP A 8 5.25 11.18 -1.24
N PRO A 9 5.75 11.82 -0.16
CA PRO A 9 6.93 11.32 0.54
C PRO A 9 6.65 9.97 1.24
N GLN A 10 5.44 9.72 1.72
CA GLN A 10 5.07 8.43 2.32
C GLN A 10 5.03 7.31 1.27
N VAL A 11 4.50 7.61 0.07
CA VAL A 11 4.49 6.68 -1.06
C VAL A 11 5.91 6.35 -1.49
N THR A 12 6.76 7.36 -1.64
CA THR A 12 8.17 7.18 -2.04
C THR A 12 8.91 6.30 -1.02
N ALA A 13 8.72 6.55 0.27
CA ALA A 13 9.31 5.74 1.33
C ALA A 13 8.77 4.31 1.34
N SER A 14 7.47 4.11 1.07
CA SER A 14 6.86 2.78 0.98
C SER A 14 7.44 1.96 -0.17
N LEU A 15 7.61 2.57 -1.36
CA LEU A 15 8.20 1.91 -2.53
C LEU A 15 9.68 1.55 -2.35
N ALA A 16 10.42 2.34 -1.57
CA ALA A 16 11.83 2.08 -1.26
C ALA A 16 12.03 1.05 -0.13
N ALA A 17 10.97 0.66 0.58
CA ALA A 17 11.07 -0.24 1.73
C ALA A 17 11.36 -1.67 1.30
N THR A 18 12.40 -2.26 1.89
CA THR A 18 12.70 -3.70 1.74
C THR A 18 11.73 -4.51 2.61
N LEU A 19 10.83 -5.26 1.96
CA LEU A 19 9.86 -6.09 2.68
C LEU A 19 10.47 -7.44 3.10
N PRO A 20 10.12 -7.95 4.30
CA PRO A 20 10.50 -9.29 4.72
C PRO A 20 9.83 -10.36 3.84
N SER A 21 10.50 -11.50 3.69
CA SER A 21 10.03 -12.64 2.88
C SER A 21 8.71 -13.25 3.35
N ASN A 22 8.39 -13.11 4.64
CA ASN A 22 7.08 -13.42 5.21
C ASN A 22 6.23 -12.14 5.28
N THR A 23 5.69 -11.75 4.13
CA THR A 23 4.96 -10.49 3.97
C THR A 23 3.55 -10.64 4.53
N SER A 24 3.35 -10.15 5.75
CA SER A 24 2.04 -9.94 6.36
C SER A 24 1.64 -8.47 6.24
N ILE A 25 0.35 -8.18 6.11
CA ILE A 25 -0.16 -6.81 5.95
C ILE A 25 0.26 -5.88 7.10
N TYR A 26 0.46 -6.44 8.29
CA TYR A 26 0.94 -5.75 9.50
C TYR A 26 2.38 -5.23 9.39
N ASN A 27 3.18 -5.81 8.48
CA ASN A 27 4.58 -5.46 8.27
C ASN A 27 4.78 -4.57 7.03
N LEU A 28 3.69 -4.12 6.39
CA LEU A 28 3.76 -3.24 5.24
C LEU A 28 3.87 -1.78 5.66
N PRO A 29 4.62 -0.94 4.91
CA PRO A 29 4.64 0.50 5.14
C PRO A 29 3.23 1.08 4.96
N LEU A 30 2.73 1.71 6.01
CA LEU A 30 1.42 2.35 6.01
C LEU A 30 1.54 3.80 5.55
N ILE A 31 0.65 4.19 4.64
CA ILE A 31 0.47 5.56 4.20
C ILE A 31 -0.77 6.10 4.89
N THR A 32 -0.63 7.22 5.58
CA THR A 32 -1.73 7.87 6.32
C THR A 32 -2.22 9.10 5.56
N TRP A 33 -3.54 9.17 5.37
CA TRP A 33 -4.19 10.36 4.82
C TRP A 33 -5.53 10.57 5.51
N GLY A 34 -5.64 11.68 6.26
CA GLY A 34 -6.78 11.93 7.14
C GLY A 34 -6.88 10.86 8.23
N SER A 35 -8.06 10.26 8.38
CA SER A 35 -8.33 9.15 9.30
C SER A 35 -8.17 7.77 8.67
N LYS A 36 -7.65 7.69 7.44
CA LYS A 36 -7.55 6.47 6.66
C LYS A 36 -6.10 6.03 6.48
N THR A 37 -5.91 4.72 6.41
CA THR A 37 -4.63 4.05 6.19
C THR A 37 -4.64 3.30 4.89
N TYR A 38 -3.52 3.35 4.18
CA TYR A 38 -3.35 2.75 2.87
C TYR A 38 -2.03 1.98 2.80
N VAL A 39 -1.96 1.01 1.89
CA VAL A 39 -0.73 0.32 1.50
C VAL A 39 -0.60 0.33 -0.02
N VAL A 40 0.61 0.15 -0.55
CA VAL A 40 0.81 0.06 -2.01
C VAL A 40 0.31 -1.30 -2.50
N GLU A 41 -0.53 -1.32 -3.54
CA GLU A 41 -1.15 -2.57 -4.05
C GLU A 41 -0.10 -3.61 -4.45
N GLU A 42 1.04 -3.18 -5.02
CA GLU A 42 2.13 -4.09 -5.42
C GLU A 42 2.67 -4.90 -4.22
N GLN A 43 2.67 -4.32 -3.02
CA GLN A 43 3.12 -4.98 -1.79
C GLN A 43 2.11 -6.01 -1.26
N LEU A 44 0.82 -5.86 -1.60
CA LEU A 44 -0.22 -6.87 -1.33
C LEU A 44 -0.24 -7.96 -2.40
N SER A 45 0.16 -7.62 -3.63
CA SER A 45 0.16 -8.58 -4.73
C SER A 45 1.14 -9.72 -4.41
N ARG A 46 0.61 -10.90 -4.09
CA ARG A 46 1.42 -12.11 -3.99
C ARG A 46 2.22 -12.21 -5.28
N LYS A 47 3.52 -12.52 -5.16
CA LYS A 47 4.59 -12.66 -6.19
C LYS A 47 4.22 -13.45 -7.48
N ARG A 48 2.97 -13.88 -7.69
CA ARG A 48 2.50 -14.71 -8.80
C ARG A 48 1.18 -14.26 -9.48
N SER A 49 0.56 -13.12 -9.18
CA SER A 49 -0.57 -12.62 -10.00
C SER A 49 -0.05 -11.94 -11.27
N ARG A 50 0.40 -12.77 -12.22
CA ARG A 50 1.24 -12.41 -13.38
C ARG A 50 0.63 -11.41 -14.40
N GLY A 51 -0.52 -10.79 -14.12
CA GLY A 51 -1.16 -9.80 -15.01
C GLY A 51 -1.49 -8.46 -14.34
N ARG A 52 -1.87 -8.44 -13.06
CA ARG A 52 -2.21 -7.19 -12.36
C ARG A 52 -0.97 -6.36 -12.03
N SER A 53 0.11 -7.01 -11.59
CA SER A 53 1.33 -6.29 -11.21
C SER A 53 2.01 -5.61 -12.41
N SER A 54 1.93 -6.19 -13.62
CA SER A 54 2.47 -5.53 -14.83
C SER A 54 1.61 -4.35 -15.25
N TRP A 55 0.29 -4.47 -15.22
CA TRP A 55 -0.62 -3.37 -15.55
C TRP A 55 -0.49 -2.20 -14.57
N ILE A 56 -0.34 -2.47 -13.28
CA ILE A 56 -0.11 -1.44 -12.26
C ILE A 56 1.17 -0.64 -12.55
N LYS A 57 2.29 -1.33 -12.86
CA LYS A 57 3.58 -0.68 -13.12
C LYS A 57 3.56 0.32 -14.27
N ASP A 58 2.81 0.03 -15.33
CA ASP A 58 2.74 0.90 -16.50
C ASP A 58 1.83 2.12 -16.30
N HIS A 59 0.96 2.10 -15.29
CA HIS A 59 -0.08 3.12 -15.08
C HIS A 59 0.09 3.97 -13.82
N GLY A 60 1.00 3.61 -12.92
CA GLY A 60 1.37 4.43 -11.76
C GLY A 60 1.34 3.66 -10.44
N VAL A 61 1.12 4.38 -9.34
CA VAL A 61 1.08 3.80 -8.00
C VAL A 61 -0.36 3.70 -7.53
N PHE A 62 -0.79 2.49 -7.18
CA PHE A 62 -2.12 2.23 -6.65
C PHE A 62 -2.05 2.00 -5.15
N LEU A 63 -2.99 2.63 -4.44
CA LEU A 63 -3.11 2.55 -2.99
C LEU A 63 -4.38 1.78 -2.63
N VAL A 64 -4.25 0.82 -1.71
CA VAL A 64 -5.36 0.05 -1.17
C VAL A 64 -5.63 0.52 0.24
N GLU A 65 -6.86 0.97 0.50
CA GLU A 65 -7.31 1.29 1.86
C GLU A 65 -7.32 0.01 2.71
N VAL A 66 -6.71 0.09 3.88
CA VAL A 66 -6.69 -1.00 4.87
C VAL A 66 -7.45 -0.55 6.10
N SER A 67 -8.33 -1.41 6.61
CA SER A 67 -9.04 -1.12 7.85
C SER A 67 -8.05 -0.99 9.03
N PRO A 68 -8.43 -0.33 10.13
CA PRO A 68 -7.64 -0.33 11.38
C PRO A 68 -7.44 -1.75 11.95
N THR A 69 -8.32 -2.69 11.55
CA THR A 69 -8.24 -4.12 11.86
C THR A 69 -7.46 -4.92 10.82
N LEU A 70 -6.84 -4.24 9.85
CA LEU A 70 -6.01 -4.79 8.77
C LEU A 70 -6.72 -5.88 7.95
N GLN A 71 -8.03 -5.70 7.75
CA GLN A 71 -8.84 -6.50 6.84
C GLN A 71 -9.03 -5.73 5.52
N PRO A 72 -8.82 -6.37 4.35
CA PRO A 72 -9.11 -5.76 3.07
C PRO A 72 -10.62 -5.55 2.96
N LEU A 73 -11.03 -4.29 2.76
CA LEU A 73 -12.42 -3.89 2.62
C LEU A 73 -12.87 -4.18 1.18
N LEU A 74 -12.93 -5.46 0.81
CA LEU A 74 -13.51 -5.88 -0.46
C LEU A 74 -15.03 -5.63 -0.40
N THR A 75 -15.49 -4.67 -1.19
CA THR A 75 -16.92 -4.49 -1.46
C THR A 75 -17.34 -5.55 -2.48
N LEU A 76 -18.46 -6.23 -2.20
CA LEU A 76 -19.07 -7.32 -2.98
C LEU A 76 -19.28 -6.98 -4.47
#